data_AF-A0A9E5UIM5-F1
#
_entry.id   AF-A0A9E5UIM5-F1
#
_cell.length_a   1.000
_cell.length_b   1.000
_cell.length_c   1.000
_cell.angle_alpha   90.00
_cell.angle_beta   90.00
_cell.angle_gamma   90.00
#
_symmetry.space_group_name_H-M   'P 1'
#
loop_
_entity.id
_entity.type
_entity.pdbx_description
1 polymer ?
#
loop_
_entity_poly.entity_id
_entity_poly.type
_entity_poly.pdbx_seq_one_letter_code
_entity_poly.pdbx_strand_id
1 'polypeptide(L)' 'MREKLLGEIAARLAEAAADNPAREFEKNARAVLAAAFAKLDLVTREEFDVQSEVLARARIRVAELEAKVAALEARLSADK' A
#
# COMPACT_ATOMS: atom_id res chain seq x y z
N MET A 1 -7.94 -4.68 12.04
CA MET A 1 -8.17 -5.53 10.84
C MET A 1 -6.92 -6.34 10.46
N ARG A 2 -5.74 -5.69 10.30
CA ARG A 2 -4.45 -6.39 10.06
C ARG A 2 -4.05 -7.42 11.13
N GLU A 3 -4.28 -7.13 12.41
CA GLU A 3 -3.97 -8.06 13.51
C GLU A 3 -4.82 -9.35 13.48
N LYS A 4 -6.09 -9.25 13.09
CA LYS A 4 -6.97 -10.42 12.93
C LYS A 4 -6.51 -11.32 11.77
N LEU A 5 -6.11 -10.73 10.65
CA LEU A 5 -5.62 -11.47 9.48
C LEU A 5 -4.32 -12.22 9.80
N LEU A 6 -3.38 -11.58 10.50
CA LEU A 6 -2.13 -12.21 10.94
C LEU A 6 -2.40 -13.37 11.93
N GLY A 7 -3.35 -13.19 12.85
CA GLY A 7 -3.78 -14.25 13.76
C GLY A 7 -4.42 -15.44 13.05
N GLU A 8 -5.27 -15.21 12.05
CA GLU A 8 -5.89 -16.27 11.24
C GLU A 8 -4.87 -17.06 10.39
N ILE A 9 -3.87 -16.36 9.83
CA ILE A 9 -2.77 -17.00 9.09
C ILE A 9 -1.92 -17.84 10.05
N ALA A 10 -1.55 -17.30 11.21
CA ALA A 10 -0.76 -18.01 12.21
C ALA A 10 -1.48 -19.28 12.71
N ALA A 11 -2.79 -19.20 12.95
CA ALA A 11 -3.61 -20.34 13.35
C ALA A 11 -3.64 -21.42 12.26
N ARG A 12 -3.89 -21.06 10.99
CA ARG A 12 -3.91 -22.02 9.87
C ARG A 12 -2.54 -22.63 9.57
N LEU A 13 -1.46 -21.89 9.78
CA LEU A 13 -0.10 -22.42 9.67
C LEU A 13 0.23 -23.38 10.81
N ALA A 14 -0.17 -23.07 12.05
CA ALA A 14 0.03 -23.96 13.20
C ALA A 14 -0.73 -25.29 13.02
N GLU A 15 -1.97 -25.23 12.51
CA GLU A 15 -2.79 -26.39 12.19
C GLU A 15 -2.15 -27.25 11.08
N ALA A 16 -1.65 -26.62 10.02
CA ALA A 16 -0.94 -27.33 8.95
C ALA A 16 0.37 -27.99 9.41
N ALA A 17 1.01 -27.46 10.47
CA ALA A 17 2.26 -27.98 11.04
C ALA A 17 2.06 -29.17 11.98
N ALA A 18 0.90 -29.26 12.63
CA ALA A 18 0.61 -30.29 13.63
C ALA A 18 0.42 -31.69 13.00
N ASP A 19 -0.09 -31.77 11.77
CA ASP A 19 -0.62 -33.01 11.19
C ASP A 19 0.12 -33.54 9.96
N ASN A 20 1.22 -32.92 9.50
CA ASN A 20 1.81 -33.27 8.20
C ASN A 20 3.34 -33.44 8.14
N PRO A 21 3.86 -34.38 7.32
CA PRO A 21 5.27 -34.43 6.95
C PRO A 21 5.75 -33.09 6.39
N ALA A 22 7.03 -32.74 6.59
CA ALA A 22 7.59 -31.42 6.26
C ALA A 22 7.25 -30.90 4.82
N ARG A 23 7.12 -31.80 3.84
CA ARG A 23 6.74 -31.43 2.46
C ARG A 23 5.26 -31.04 2.31
N GLU A 24 4.35 -31.69 3.02
CA GLU A 24 2.92 -31.32 2.99
C GLU A 24 2.65 -30.06 3.80
N PHE A 25 3.39 -29.85 4.87
CA PHE A 25 3.40 -28.58 5.59
C PHE A 25 3.81 -27.41 4.68
N GLU A 26 4.93 -27.55 3.94
CA GLU A 26 5.38 -26.49 3.03
C GLU A 26 4.33 -26.13 1.97
N LYS A 27 3.69 -27.15 1.38
CA LYS A 27 2.63 -26.97 0.38
C LYS A 27 1.41 -26.24 0.96
N ASN A 28 0.96 -26.64 2.14
CA ASN A 28 -0.19 -26.01 2.81
C ASN A 28 0.14 -24.59 3.27
N ALA A 29 1.35 -24.35 3.78
CA ALA A 29 1.81 -23.02 4.17
C ALA A 29 1.85 -22.06 2.98
N ARG A 30 2.39 -22.49 1.83
CA ARG A 30 2.36 -21.70 0.59
C ARG A 30 0.94 -21.35 0.15
N ALA A 31 0.00 -22.30 0.22
CA ALA A 31 -1.39 -22.06 -0.14
C ALA A 31 -2.09 -21.05 0.78
N VAL A 32 -1.86 -21.13 2.10
CA VAL A 32 -2.40 -20.18 3.08
C VAL A 32 -1.84 -18.78 2.86
N LEU A 33 -0.53 -18.65 2.63
CA LEU A 33 0.12 -17.37 2.34
C LEU A 33 -0.36 -16.76 1.02
N ALA A 34 -0.51 -17.57 -0.03
CA ALA A 34 -1.05 -17.11 -1.31
C ALA A 34 -2.50 -16.62 -1.17
N ALA A 35 -3.34 -17.34 -0.43
CA ALA A 35 -4.71 -16.92 -0.15
C ALA A 35 -4.77 -15.65 0.71
N ALA A 36 -3.82 -15.47 1.63
CA ALA A 36 -3.71 -14.25 2.42
C ALA A 36 -3.29 -13.05 1.57
N PHE A 37 -2.28 -13.21 0.71
CA PHE A 37 -1.85 -12.17 -0.22
C PHE A 37 -2.92 -11.80 -1.25
N ALA A 38 -3.72 -12.75 -1.72
CA ALA A 38 -4.86 -12.47 -2.60
C ALA A 38 -5.99 -11.67 -1.92
N LYS A 39 -6.11 -11.76 -0.58
CA LYS A 39 -7.05 -10.94 0.20
C LYS A 39 -6.51 -9.55 0.55
N LEU A 40 -5.21 -9.33 0.35
CA LEU A 40 -4.60 -8.03 0.51
C LEU A 40 -4.62 -7.36 -0.87
N ASP A 41 -5.12 -6.14 -0.95
CA ASP A 41 -5.14 -5.34 -2.18
C ASP A 41 -3.70 -4.84 -2.47
N LEU A 42 -2.83 -5.78 -2.82
CA LEU A 42 -1.40 -5.57 -3.00
C LEU A 42 -1.15 -5.06 -4.42
N VAL A 43 -0.33 -4.03 -4.49
CA VAL A 43 0.29 -3.58 -5.74
C VAL A 43 1.72 -4.08 -5.79
N THR A 44 2.25 -4.21 -7.01
CA THR A 44 3.68 -4.49 -7.18
C THR A 44 4.52 -3.35 -6.63
N ARG A 45 5.78 -3.66 -6.29
CA ARG A 45 6.72 -2.63 -5.82
C ARG A 45 6.93 -1.54 -6.87
N GLU A 46 7.01 -1.92 -8.14
CA GLU A 46 7.17 -1.00 -9.26
C GLU A 46 5.98 -0.04 -9.38
N GLU A 47 4.74 -0.54 -9.33
CA GLU A 47 3.53 0.31 -9.33
C GLU A 47 3.53 1.29 -8.15
N PHE A 48 3.92 0.83 -6.96
CA PHE A 48 4.02 1.70 -5.79
C PHE A 48 5.05 2.82 -6.00
N ASP A 49 6.23 2.50 -6.53
CA ASP A 49 7.29 3.48 -6.77
C ASP A 49 6.85 4.50 -7.84
N VAL A 50 6.18 4.05 -8.90
CA VAL A 50 5.58 4.94 -9.92
C VAL A 50 4.55 5.89 -9.31
N GLN A 51 3.61 5.38 -8.51
CA GLN A 51 2.59 6.22 -7.87
C GLN A 51 3.21 7.22 -6.86
N SER A 52 4.25 6.81 -6.16
CA SER A 52 5.00 7.67 -5.25
C SER A 52 5.65 8.85 -6.00
N GLU A 53 6.21 8.58 -7.18
CA GLU A 53 6.80 9.61 -8.02
C GLU A 53 5.73 10.56 -8.59
N VAL A 54 4.61 10.03 -9.10
CA VAL A 54 3.47 10.83 -9.57
C VAL A 54 2.97 11.76 -8.46
N LEU A 55 2.82 11.25 -7.24
CA LEU A 55 2.42 12.05 -6.08
C LEU A 55 3.43 13.14 -5.74
N ALA A 56 4.73 12.86 -5.82
CA ALA A 56 5.78 13.85 -5.60
C ALA A 56 5.69 15.00 -6.61
N ARG A 57 5.51 14.68 -7.90
CA ARG A 57 5.33 15.68 -8.96
C ARG A 57 4.05 16.49 -8.76
N ALA A 58 2.95 15.85 -8.36
CA ALA A 58 1.69 16.52 -8.08
C ALA A 58 1.83 17.56 -6.94
N ARG A 59 2.53 17.20 -5.86
CA ARG A 59 2.80 18.13 -4.74
C ARG A 59 3.59 19.36 -5.17
N ILE A 60 4.63 19.17 -6.00
CA ILE A 60 5.40 20.29 -6.56
C ILE A 60 4.48 21.18 -7.39
N ARG A 61 3.64 20.59 -8.25
CA ARG A 61 2.73 21.35 -9.09
C ARG A 61 1.69 22.13 -8.29
N VAL A 62 1.15 21.55 -7.22
CA VAL A 62 0.23 22.24 -6.31
C VAL A 62 0.91 23.46 -5.70
N ALA A 63 2.11 23.30 -5.14
CA ALA A 63 2.84 24.42 -4.53
C ALA A 63 3.13 25.57 -5.53
N GLU A 64 3.48 25.24 -6.77
CA GLU A 64 3.66 26.24 -7.83
C GLU A 64 2.37 27.00 -8.16
N LEU A 65 1.23 26.28 -8.20
CA LEU A 65 -0.06 26.89 -8.49
C LEU A 65 -0.52 27.77 -7.33
N GLU A 66 -0.36 27.31 -6.09
CA GLU A 66 -0.64 28.11 -4.89
C GLU A 66 0.16 29.42 -4.89
N ALA A 67 1.47 29.36 -5.21
CA ALA A 67 2.30 30.55 -5.30
C ALA A 67 1.84 31.53 -6.40
N LYS A 68 1.43 31.00 -7.57
CA LYS A 68 0.88 31.82 -8.66
C LYS A 68 -0.43 32.49 -8.28
N VAL A 69 -1.32 31.75 -7.62
CA VAL A 69 -2.61 32.28 -7.14
C VAL A 69 -2.36 33.40 -6.14
N ALA A 70 -1.50 33.19 -5.13
CA ALA A 70 -1.15 34.21 -4.15
C ALA A 70 -0.56 35.49 -4.80
N ALA A 71 0.31 35.33 -5.79
CA ALA A 71 0.86 36.47 -6.53
C ALA A 71 -0.21 37.25 -7.32
N LEU A 72 -1.18 36.56 -7.91
CA LEU A 72 -2.31 37.19 -8.62
C LEU A 72 -3.26 37.90 -7.64
N GLU A 73 -3.57 37.29 -6.51
CA GLU A 73 -4.40 37.87 -5.45
C GLU A 73 -3.76 39.14 -4.87
N ALA A 74 -2.45 39.13 -4.64
CA ALA A 74 -1.70 40.30 -4.18
C ALA A 74 -1.76 41.46 -5.19
N ARG A 75 -1.60 41.17 -6.49
CA ARG A 75 -1.72 42.18 -7.55
C ARG A 75 -3.12 42.78 -7.62
N LEU A 76 -4.15 41.94 -7.57
CA LEU A 76 -5.55 42.41 -7.61
C LEU A 76 -5.91 43.26 -6.39
N SER A 77 -5.30 42.99 -5.24
CA SER A 77 -5.49 43.77 -4.02
C SER A 77 -4.73 45.11 -4.05
N ALA A 78 -3.62 45.18 -4.79
CA ALA A 78 -2.83 46.40 -4.95
C ALA A 78 -3.40 47.37 -6.01
N ASP A 79 -4.16 46.85 -6.98
CA ASP A 79 -4.86 47.64 -8.01
C ASP A 79 -6.23 48.19 -7.53
N LYS A 80 -6.65 47.90 -6.29
CA LYS A 80 -7.85 48.45 -5.64
C LYS A 80 -7.48 49.55 -4.65
#